data_AF-A0A9D6L196-F1
#
_entry.id   AF-A0A9D6L196-F1
#
_cell.length_a   1.000
_cell.length_b   1.000
_cell.length_c   1.000
_cell.angle_alpha   90.00
_cell.angle_beta   90.00
_cell.angle_gamma   90.00
#
_symmetry.space_group_name_H-M   'P 1'
#
loop_
_entity.id
_entity.type
_entity.pdbx_description
1 polymer ?
#
loop_
_entity_poly.entity_id
_entity_poly.type
_entity_poly.pdbx_seq_one_letter_code
_entity_poly.pdbx_strand_id
1 'polypeptide(L)'
;MAIALAYLKINLLFAALILIYGLISKAYSHPSIRLKKYPVIGWLTVGLFQGCFTFMMSYIAINNFEIDNLMKAKVILPALLTTIMLLGNYPMTQVYQHEEDAKHGDKTMSMLLGIRGTFIFVQLVFALASLGFILYFNTYFSSEYSFAFVVALAPVILFFMIWFVRVWNDPVKANFSNTMGLNFISATCLNGFFIYFFFANSHVGQYF
;
A
#
# COMPACT_ATOMS: atom_id res chain seq x y z
N MET A 1 23.27 11.17 3.57
CA MET A 1 23.86 9.93 2.99
C MET A 1 23.01 9.34 1.86
N ALA A 2 21.75 8.93 2.09
CA ALA A 2 20.91 8.30 1.06
C ALA A 2 20.75 9.12 -0.24
N ILE A 3 20.47 10.44 -0.14
CA ILE A 3 20.33 11.32 -1.31
C ILE A 3 21.63 11.41 -2.12
N ALA A 4 22.77 11.50 -1.44
CA ALA A 4 24.07 11.55 -2.10
C ALA A 4 24.38 10.24 -2.84
N LEU A 5 24.09 9.09 -2.20
CA LEU A 5 24.23 7.78 -2.86
C LEU A 5 23.28 7.64 -4.06
N ALA A 6 22.04 8.11 -3.95
CA ALA A 6 21.08 8.11 -5.05
C ALA A 6 21.58 8.92 -6.25
N TYR A 7 22.14 10.11 -6.01
CA TYR A 7 22.72 10.95 -7.06
C TYR A 7 23.93 10.29 -7.72
N LEU A 8 24.83 9.73 -6.91
CA LEU A 8 26.10 9.16 -7.39
C LEU A 8 25.95 7.78 -8.06
N LYS A 9 24.93 6.99 -7.68
CA LYS A 9 24.77 5.59 -8.13
C LYS A 9 23.62 5.39 -9.11
N ILE A 10 22.64 6.29 -9.17
CA ILE A 10 21.46 6.13 -10.02
C ILE A 10 21.34 7.33 -10.97
N ASN A 11 20.71 8.43 -10.54
CA ASN A 11 20.63 9.68 -11.29
C ASN A 11 20.06 10.83 -10.43
N LEU A 12 20.15 12.06 -10.96
CA LEU A 12 19.65 13.27 -10.30
C LEU A 12 18.13 13.25 -10.04
N LEU A 13 17.35 12.75 -10.98
CA LEU A 13 15.89 12.68 -10.85
C LEU A 13 15.49 11.81 -9.65
N PHE A 14 16.07 10.61 -9.54
CA PHE A 14 15.82 9.70 -8.42
C PHE A 14 16.27 10.29 -7.08
N ALA A 15 17.43 10.97 -7.04
CA ALA A 15 17.89 11.66 -5.83
C ALA A 15 16.92 12.76 -5.38
N ALA A 16 16.37 13.53 -6.32
CA ALA A 16 15.35 14.54 -6.05
C ALA A 16 14.05 13.92 -5.54
N LEU A 17 13.60 12.80 -6.11
CA LEU A 17 12.40 12.08 -5.66
C LEU A 17 12.57 11.54 -4.23
N ILE A 18 13.73 10.97 -3.90
CA ILE A 18 14.04 10.55 -2.51
C ILE A 18 14.01 11.73 -1.55
N LEU A 19 14.56 12.88 -1.95
CA LEU A 19 14.53 14.09 -1.12
C LEU A 19 13.08 14.52 -0.87
N ILE A 20 12.24 14.60 -1.91
CA ILE A 20 10.82 14.95 -1.79
C ILE A 20 10.09 13.98 -0.86
N TYR A 21 10.25 12.67 -1.09
CA TYR A 21 9.64 11.65 -0.23
C TYR A 21 10.11 11.78 1.23
N GLY A 22 11.41 11.98 1.45
CA GLY A 22 11.98 12.17 2.79
C GLY A 22 11.44 13.41 3.51
N LEU A 23 11.29 14.53 2.80
CA LEU A 23 10.69 15.75 3.34
C LEU A 23 9.22 15.53 3.74
N ILE A 24 8.45 14.82 2.92
CA ILE A 24 7.03 14.55 3.18
C ILE A 24 6.86 13.55 4.32
N SER A 25 7.66 12.49 4.35
CA SER A 25 7.73 11.53 5.46
C SER A 25 8.07 12.22 6.78
N LYS A 26 9.00 13.20 6.75
CA LYS A 26 9.29 14.02 7.92
C LYS A 26 8.13 14.94 8.27
N ALA A 27 7.53 15.65 7.32
CA ALA A 27 6.35 16.49 7.56
C ALA A 27 5.16 15.70 8.14
N TYR A 28 5.05 14.42 7.80
CA TYR A 28 4.01 13.53 8.30
C TYR A 28 4.08 13.33 9.82
N SER A 29 5.28 13.20 10.39
CA SER A 29 5.49 12.86 11.80
C SER A 29 6.06 13.99 12.66
N HIS A 30 6.76 14.96 12.06
CA HIS A 30 7.49 16.00 12.79
C HIS A 30 6.53 16.94 13.56
N PRO A 31 6.79 17.24 14.85
CA PRO A 31 5.86 17.98 15.72
C PRO A 31 5.38 19.33 15.17
N SER A 32 6.22 20.04 14.42
CA SER A 32 5.88 21.36 13.86
C SER A 32 4.83 21.33 12.75
N ILE A 33 4.69 20.22 12.02
CA ILE A 33 3.74 20.08 10.90
C ILE A 33 2.72 19.00 11.26
N ARG A 34 3.20 17.77 11.47
CA ARG A 34 2.49 16.57 11.93
C ARG A 34 1.21 16.32 11.11
N LEU A 35 1.36 16.05 9.81
CA LEU A 35 0.21 15.81 8.91
C LEU A 35 -0.71 14.69 9.39
N LYS A 36 -0.16 13.67 10.09
CA LYS A 36 -0.92 12.55 10.65
C LYS A 36 -2.04 12.96 11.62
N LYS A 37 -2.00 14.18 12.16
CA LYS A 37 -3.05 14.71 13.04
C LYS A 37 -4.36 15.02 12.30
N TYR A 38 -4.28 15.18 10.98
CA TYR A 38 -5.42 15.46 10.12
C TYR A 38 -5.90 14.15 9.46
N PRO A 39 -7.14 13.71 9.70
CA PRO A 39 -7.60 12.38 9.31
C PRO A 39 -7.54 12.18 7.80
N VAL A 40 -8.04 13.15 7.02
CA VAL A 40 -8.10 13.06 5.55
C VAL A 40 -6.78 13.43 4.89
N ILE A 41 -6.18 14.56 5.28
CA ILE A 41 -4.93 15.04 4.64
C ILE A 41 -3.77 14.08 4.94
N GLY A 42 -3.62 13.63 6.18
CA GLY A 42 -2.61 12.65 6.54
C GLY A 42 -2.79 11.36 5.76
N TRP A 43 -4.01 10.81 5.75
CA TRP A 43 -4.35 9.59 5.03
C TRP A 43 -4.08 9.67 3.52
N LEU A 44 -4.51 10.74 2.85
CA LEU A 44 -4.22 10.94 1.42
C LEU A 44 -2.73 11.13 1.15
N THR A 45 -2.03 11.90 2.00
CA THR A 45 -0.59 12.11 1.86
C THR A 45 0.15 10.78 1.92
N VAL A 46 -0.13 9.97 2.93
CA VAL A 46 0.61 8.73 3.12
C VAL A 46 0.27 7.69 2.05
N GLY A 47 -1.01 7.58 1.66
CA GLY A 47 -1.43 6.71 0.56
C GLY A 47 -0.76 7.08 -0.77
N LEU A 48 -0.76 8.37 -1.14
CA LEU A 48 -0.18 8.84 -2.40
C LEU A 48 1.35 8.69 -2.43
N PHE A 49 2.03 9.12 -1.37
CA PHE A 49 3.49 9.18 -1.35
C PHE A 49 4.14 7.80 -1.12
N GLN A 50 3.51 6.93 -0.34
CA GLN A 50 4.00 5.55 -0.21
C GLN A 50 3.49 4.62 -1.33
N GLY A 51 2.39 4.99 -1.99
CA GLY A 51 1.85 4.25 -3.11
C GLY A 51 2.48 4.68 -4.42
N CYS A 52 1.74 5.47 -5.19
CA CYS A 52 2.08 5.86 -6.55
C CYS A 52 3.47 6.51 -6.60
N PHE A 53 3.77 7.48 -5.72
CA PHE A 53 5.06 8.16 -5.77
C PHE A 53 6.24 7.20 -5.56
N THR A 54 6.16 6.31 -4.56
CA THR A 54 7.23 5.33 -4.30
C THR A 54 7.33 4.30 -5.43
N PHE A 55 6.20 3.85 -5.98
CA PHE A 55 6.20 2.97 -7.15
C PHE A 55 6.93 3.61 -8.33
N MET A 56 6.56 4.84 -8.70
CA MET A 56 7.15 5.55 -9.83
C MET A 56 8.64 5.86 -9.59
N MET A 57 8.99 6.26 -8.37
CA MET A 57 10.36 6.47 -7.95
C MET A 57 11.21 5.19 -8.11
N SER A 58 10.70 4.03 -7.67
CA SER A 58 11.37 2.74 -7.87
C SER A 58 11.45 2.35 -9.34
N TYR A 59 10.41 2.62 -10.13
CA TYR A 59 10.38 2.30 -11.56
C TYR A 59 11.43 3.09 -12.36
N ILE A 60 11.59 4.38 -12.06
CA ILE A 60 12.64 5.24 -12.64
C ILE A 60 14.03 4.71 -12.28
N ALA A 61 14.23 4.30 -11.03
CA ALA A 61 15.52 3.84 -10.52
C ALA A 61 15.99 2.55 -11.21
N ILE A 62 15.09 1.60 -11.43
CA ILE A 62 15.43 0.27 -11.94
C ILE A 62 15.64 0.31 -13.46
N ASN A 63 14.84 1.09 -14.19
CA ASN A 63 14.83 1.02 -15.65
C ASN A 63 15.60 2.17 -16.33
N ASN A 64 16.04 3.18 -15.57
CA ASN A 64 16.65 4.41 -16.11
C ASN A 64 15.80 5.07 -17.22
N PHE A 65 14.47 4.91 -17.15
CA PHE A 65 13.55 5.43 -18.16
C PHE A 65 13.28 6.92 -18.03
N GLU A 66 13.01 7.56 -19.16
CA GLU A 66 12.48 8.92 -19.24
C GLU A 66 11.07 9.02 -18.64
N ILE A 67 10.72 10.22 -18.16
CA ILE A 67 9.44 10.54 -17.51
C ILE A 67 8.25 10.19 -18.40
N ASP A 68 8.38 10.26 -19.73
CA ASP A 68 7.27 9.97 -20.65
C ASP A 68 6.79 8.52 -20.59
N ASN A 69 7.66 7.58 -20.20
CA ASN A 69 7.28 6.18 -20.01
C ASN A 69 6.43 5.94 -18.76
N LEU A 70 6.44 6.89 -17.81
CA LEU A 70 5.69 6.81 -16.55
C LEU A 70 4.19 6.92 -16.77
N MET A 71 3.78 7.67 -17.80
CA MET A 71 2.36 7.90 -18.10
C MET A 71 1.73 6.77 -18.91
N LYS A 72 2.52 5.78 -19.35
CA LYS A 72 1.99 4.59 -20.01
C LYS A 72 1.05 3.86 -19.05
N ALA A 73 -0.14 3.50 -19.54
CA ALA A 73 -1.16 2.82 -18.73
C ALA A 73 -0.63 1.56 -18.02
N LYS A 74 0.24 0.78 -18.69
CA LYS A 74 0.91 -0.40 -18.11
C LYS A 74 1.79 -0.09 -16.88
N VAL A 75 2.21 1.16 -16.69
CA VAL A 75 3.06 1.60 -15.57
C VAL A 75 2.25 2.37 -14.52
N ILE A 76 1.44 3.35 -14.93
CA ILE A 76 0.72 4.20 -13.98
C ILE A 76 -0.44 3.47 -13.28
N LEU A 77 -1.09 2.50 -13.94
CA LEU A 77 -2.19 1.76 -13.33
C LEU A 77 -1.76 0.99 -12.08
N PRO A 78 -0.72 0.13 -12.08
CA PRO A 78 -0.29 -0.56 -10.86
C PRO A 78 0.20 0.40 -9.77
N ALA A 79 0.76 1.57 -10.13
CA ALA A 79 1.13 2.62 -9.18
C ALA A 79 -0.10 3.20 -8.44
N LEU A 80 -1.17 3.48 -9.19
CA LEU A 80 -2.44 3.94 -8.64
C LEU A 80 -3.15 2.85 -7.83
N LEU A 81 -3.15 1.60 -8.30
CA LEU A 81 -3.73 0.48 -7.56
C LEU A 81 -3.00 0.23 -6.23
N THR A 82 -1.68 0.38 -6.20
CA THR A 82 -0.88 0.35 -4.96
C THR A 82 -1.30 1.46 -3.99
N THR A 83 -1.59 2.67 -4.51
CA THR A 83 -2.14 3.77 -3.70
C THR A 83 -3.49 3.40 -3.11
N ILE A 84 -4.42 2.86 -3.91
CA ILE A 84 -5.74 2.44 -3.44
C ILE A 84 -5.61 1.37 -2.35
N MET A 85 -4.75 0.37 -2.53
CA MET A 85 -4.45 -0.61 -1.49
C MET A 85 -3.95 0.03 -0.19
N LEU A 86 -3.01 0.98 -0.26
CA LEU A 86 -2.51 1.66 0.93
C LEU A 86 -3.59 2.52 1.59
N LEU A 87 -4.43 3.18 0.81
CA LEU A 87 -5.57 3.95 1.33
C LEU A 87 -6.55 3.05 2.11
N GLY A 88 -6.69 1.78 1.75
CA GLY A 88 -7.42 0.79 2.57
C GLY A 88 -6.60 0.34 3.78
N ASN A 89 -5.32 0.03 3.61
CA ASN A 89 -4.50 -0.53 4.68
C ASN A 89 -4.29 0.44 5.84
N TYR A 90 -4.13 1.74 5.57
CA TYR A 90 -3.81 2.75 6.58
C TYR A 90 -4.88 2.89 7.69
N PRO A 91 -6.17 3.08 7.38
CA PRO A 91 -7.21 3.04 8.40
C PRO A 91 -7.27 1.69 9.13
N MET A 92 -6.99 0.59 8.44
CA MET A 92 -7.00 -0.74 9.05
C MET A 92 -5.91 -0.90 10.13
N THR A 93 -4.71 -0.39 9.88
CA THR A 93 -3.62 -0.45 10.86
C THR A 93 -3.87 0.45 12.07
N GLN A 94 -4.68 1.48 11.92
CA GLN A 94 -5.06 2.42 13.00
C GLN A 94 -6.22 1.92 13.87
N VAL A 95 -6.94 0.86 13.47
CA VAL A 95 -8.25 0.51 14.06
C VAL A 95 -8.20 0.18 15.56
N TYR A 96 -7.06 -0.32 16.04
CA TYR A 96 -6.87 -0.69 17.45
C TYR A 96 -6.29 0.45 18.30
N GLN A 97 -5.85 1.54 17.66
CA GLN A 97 -5.06 2.60 18.27
C GLN A 97 -5.88 3.83 18.68
N HIS A 98 -7.22 3.78 18.56
CA HIS A 98 -8.07 4.96 18.72
C HIS A 98 -7.83 5.71 20.04
N GLU A 99 -7.66 4.99 21.15
CA GLU A 99 -7.40 5.60 22.45
C GLU A 99 -6.00 6.22 22.54
N GLU A 100 -4.98 5.53 22.06
CA GLU A 100 -3.59 6.00 22.07
C GLU A 100 -3.39 7.20 21.15
N ASP A 101 -3.96 7.14 19.94
CA ASP A 101 -3.93 8.24 18.97
C ASP A 101 -4.62 9.48 19.53
N ALA A 102 -5.77 9.32 20.21
CA ALA A 102 -6.47 10.41 20.88
C ALA A 102 -5.63 11.05 21.99
N LYS A 103 -4.96 10.24 22.83
CA LYS A 103 -4.04 10.72 23.88
C LYS A 103 -2.88 11.53 23.31
N HIS A 104 -2.42 11.18 22.12
CA HIS A 104 -1.38 11.90 21.39
C HIS A 104 -1.88 13.13 20.60
N GLY A 105 -3.19 13.42 20.64
CA GLY A 105 -3.82 14.53 19.92
C GLY A 105 -3.99 14.29 18.41
N ASP A 106 -3.83 13.05 17.95
CA ASP A 106 -4.03 12.67 16.56
C ASP A 106 -5.52 12.34 16.32
N LYS A 107 -6.05 12.77 15.16
CA LYS A 107 -7.35 12.32 14.66
C LYS A 107 -7.11 11.54 13.38
N THR A 108 -7.21 10.22 13.46
CA THR A 108 -6.93 9.34 12.32
C THR A 108 -8.16 9.09 11.46
N MET A 109 -7.95 8.60 10.24
CA MET A 109 -9.05 8.22 9.34
C MET A 109 -9.91 7.11 9.96
N SER A 110 -9.29 6.15 10.65
CA SER A 110 -10.02 5.10 11.35
C SER A 110 -10.91 5.64 12.47
N MET A 111 -10.44 6.64 13.23
CA MET A 111 -11.26 7.30 14.25
C MET A 111 -12.45 8.05 13.63
N LEU A 112 -12.26 8.69 12.48
CA LEU A 112 -13.32 9.39 11.75
C LEU A 112 -14.42 8.42 11.27
N LEU A 113 -14.02 7.25 10.76
CA LEU A 113 -14.93 6.19 10.31
C LEU A 113 -15.54 5.39 11.48
N GLY A 114 -14.90 5.42 12.65
CA GLY A 114 -15.15 4.48 13.74
C GLY A 114 -14.67 3.06 13.41
N ILE A 115 -14.70 2.17 14.41
CA ILE A 115 -14.21 0.78 14.26
C ILE A 115 -14.97 0.06 13.14
N ARG A 116 -16.30 -0.05 13.22
CA ARG A 116 -17.10 -0.78 12.21
C ARG A 116 -17.05 -0.12 10.83
N GLY A 117 -17.09 1.22 10.78
CA GLY A 117 -16.97 1.95 9.52
C GLY A 117 -15.60 1.75 8.86
N THR A 118 -14.54 1.61 9.66
CA THR A 118 -13.20 1.25 9.14
C THR A 118 -13.23 -0.08 8.41
N PHE A 119 -13.82 -1.13 8.98
CA PHE A 119 -13.90 -2.43 8.30
C PHE A 119 -14.71 -2.38 7.00
N ILE A 120 -15.86 -1.70 6.98
CA ILE A 120 -16.65 -1.51 5.76
C ILE A 120 -15.84 -0.76 4.70
N PHE A 121 -15.20 0.34 5.10
CA PHE A 121 -14.37 1.15 4.22
C PHE A 121 -13.23 0.33 3.61
N VAL A 122 -12.49 -0.39 4.45
CA VAL A 122 -11.36 -1.25 4.03
C VAL A 122 -11.82 -2.32 3.06
N GLN A 123 -12.96 -2.97 3.35
CA GLN A 123 -13.53 -3.98 2.46
C GLN A 123 -13.84 -3.42 1.07
N LEU A 124 -14.48 -2.25 0.99
CA LEU A 124 -14.82 -1.60 -0.29
C LEU A 124 -13.58 -1.19 -1.06
N VAL A 125 -12.59 -0.60 -0.38
CA VAL A 125 -11.34 -0.14 -1.01
C VAL A 125 -10.50 -1.32 -1.48
N PHE A 126 -10.41 -2.40 -0.71
CA PHE A 126 -9.71 -3.62 -1.12
C PHE A 126 -10.43 -4.33 -2.26
N ALA A 127 -11.76 -4.41 -2.25
CA ALA A 127 -12.52 -4.95 -3.37
C ALA A 127 -12.25 -4.16 -4.68
N LEU A 128 -12.24 -2.82 -4.60
CA LEU A 128 -11.91 -1.96 -5.73
C LEU A 128 -10.47 -2.19 -6.22
N ALA A 129 -9.50 -2.24 -5.31
CA ALA A 129 -8.10 -2.50 -5.66
C ALA A 129 -7.92 -3.89 -6.30
N SER A 130 -8.53 -4.93 -5.71
CA SER A 130 -8.46 -6.30 -6.23
C SER A 130 -9.09 -6.40 -7.62
N LEU A 131 -10.26 -5.79 -7.83
CA LEU A 131 -10.88 -5.72 -9.17
C LEU A 131 -9.95 -5.02 -10.16
N GLY A 132 -9.35 -3.89 -9.77
CA GLY A 132 -8.39 -3.17 -10.60
C GLY A 132 -7.16 -4.01 -10.97
N PHE A 133 -6.60 -4.77 -10.03
CA PHE A 133 -5.47 -5.68 -10.31
C PHE A 133 -5.88 -6.86 -11.21
N ILE A 134 -7.07 -7.44 -11.02
CA ILE A 134 -7.62 -8.48 -11.89
C ILE A 134 -7.72 -7.97 -13.33
N LEU A 135 -8.33 -6.79 -13.52
CA LEU A 135 -8.44 -6.16 -14.85
C LEU A 135 -7.08 -5.85 -15.45
N TYR A 136 -6.14 -5.34 -14.64
CA TYR A 136 -4.78 -5.06 -15.06
C TYR A 136 -4.04 -6.30 -15.57
N PHE A 137 -4.06 -7.40 -14.82
CA PHE A 137 -3.40 -8.65 -15.23
C PHE A 137 -4.04 -9.25 -16.49
N ASN A 138 -5.38 -9.24 -16.59
CA ASN A 138 -6.08 -9.70 -17.79
C ASN A 138 -5.76 -8.85 -19.04
N THR A 139 -5.55 -7.54 -18.87
CA THR A 139 -5.32 -6.61 -19.99
C THR A 139 -3.88 -6.65 -20.48
N TYR A 140 -2.89 -6.72 -19.58
CA TYR A 140 -1.47 -6.53 -19.93
C TYR A 140 -0.61 -7.79 -19.83
N PHE A 141 -1.16 -8.89 -19.29
CA PHE A 141 -0.49 -10.16 -19.10
C PHE A 141 -1.42 -11.31 -19.50
N SER A 142 -1.78 -12.21 -18.58
CA SER A 142 -2.66 -13.36 -18.83
C SER A 142 -3.66 -13.55 -17.69
N SER A 143 -4.75 -14.26 -17.98
CA SER A 143 -5.76 -14.63 -16.98
C SER A 143 -5.24 -15.59 -15.90
N GLU A 144 -4.14 -16.27 -16.16
CA GLU A 144 -3.49 -17.13 -15.16
C GLU A 144 -2.93 -16.28 -14.00
N TYR A 145 -2.36 -15.11 -14.29
CA TYR A 145 -1.85 -14.22 -13.24
C TYR A 145 -2.96 -13.55 -12.45
N SER A 146 -4.09 -13.20 -13.08
CA SER A 146 -5.24 -12.67 -12.34
C SER A 146 -5.84 -13.73 -11.42
N PHE A 147 -5.92 -14.99 -11.88
CA PHE A 147 -6.34 -16.11 -11.05
C PHE A 147 -5.36 -16.38 -9.90
N ALA A 148 -4.06 -16.45 -10.18
CA ALA A 148 -3.02 -16.65 -9.17
C ALA A 148 -3.02 -15.53 -8.11
N PHE A 149 -3.28 -14.28 -8.51
CA PHE A 149 -3.44 -13.15 -7.60
C PHE A 149 -4.63 -13.34 -6.64
N VAL A 150 -5.78 -13.75 -7.17
CA VAL A 150 -6.97 -14.02 -6.36
C VAL A 150 -6.74 -15.18 -5.38
N VAL A 151 -6.10 -16.26 -5.83
CA VAL A 151 -5.74 -17.40 -4.97
C VAL A 151 -4.77 -16.95 -3.87
N ALA A 152 -3.77 -16.13 -4.20
CA ALA A 152 -2.85 -15.59 -3.20
C ALA A 152 -3.56 -14.70 -2.17
N LEU A 153 -4.58 -13.95 -2.56
CA LEU A 153 -5.37 -13.12 -1.64
C LEU A 153 -6.40 -13.90 -0.81
N ALA A 154 -6.75 -15.13 -1.17
CA ALA A 154 -7.79 -15.88 -0.49
C ALA A 154 -7.55 -16.03 1.04
N PRO A 155 -6.34 -16.36 1.53
CA PRO A 155 -6.07 -16.42 2.97
C PRO A 155 -6.26 -15.07 3.67
N VAL A 156 -5.91 -13.97 3.00
CA VAL A 156 -6.06 -12.60 3.52
C VAL A 156 -7.54 -12.26 3.68
N ILE A 157 -8.33 -12.52 2.64
CA ILE A 157 -9.77 -12.26 2.62
C ILE A 157 -10.48 -13.09 3.68
N LEU A 158 -10.16 -14.38 3.78
CA LEU A 158 -10.75 -15.26 4.80
C LEU A 158 -10.45 -14.78 6.21
N PHE A 159 -9.18 -14.47 6.51
CA PHE A 159 -8.80 -13.92 7.81
C PHE A 159 -9.53 -12.61 8.11
N PHE A 160 -9.54 -11.67 7.16
CA PHE A 160 -10.21 -10.39 7.30
C PHE A 160 -11.71 -10.55 7.55
N MET A 161 -12.40 -11.42 6.80
CA MET A 161 -13.85 -11.61 6.95
C MET A 161 -14.21 -12.27 8.28
N ILE A 162 -13.45 -13.28 8.73
CA ILE A 162 -13.63 -13.89 10.05
C ILE A 162 -13.43 -12.84 11.15
N TRP A 163 -12.38 -12.03 11.02
CA TRP A 163 -12.11 -10.96 11.97
C TRP A 163 -13.21 -9.89 11.96
N PHE A 164 -13.68 -9.50 10.78
CA PHE A 164 -14.74 -8.51 10.63
C PHE A 164 -16.03 -8.95 11.33
N VAL A 165 -16.46 -10.20 11.14
CA VAL A 165 -17.64 -10.75 11.84
C VAL A 165 -17.45 -10.71 13.36
N ARG A 166 -16.25 -11.02 13.86
CA ARG A 166 -15.95 -10.93 15.31
C ARG A 166 -16.04 -9.49 15.81
N VAL A 167 -15.50 -8.52 15.07
CA VAL A 167 -15.54 -7.10 15.43
C VAL A 167 -16.93 -6.50 15.32
N TRP A 168 -17.73 -6.97 14.35
CA TRP A 168 -19.11 -6.55 14.21
C TRP A 168 -19.91 -6.83 15.48
N ASN A 169 -19.73 -8.03 16.04
CA ASN A 169 -20.38 -8.45 17.27
C ASN A 169 -19.73 -7.82 18.53
N ASP A 170 -18.41 -7.72 18.56
CA ASP A 170 -17.65 -7.18 19.69
C ASP A 170 -16.50 -6.26 19.21
N PRO A 171 -16.68 -4.92 19.28
CA PRO A 171 -15.65 -3.96 18.84
C PRO A 171 -14.30 -4.10 19.55
N VAL A 172 -14.24 -4.69 20.76
CA VAL A 172 -12.98 -4.94 21.50
C VAL A 172 -12.08 -5.93 20.76
N LYS A 173 -12.62 -6.72 19.84
CA LYS A 173 -11.83 -7.61 18.98
C LYS A 173 -11.01 -6.88 17.92
N ALA A 174 -11.20 -5.57 17.73
CA ALA A 174 -10.36 -4.72 16.89
C ALA A 174 -9.05 -4.42 17.65
N ASN A 175 -8.16 -5.40 17.71
CA ASN A 175 -6.97 -5.38 18.54
C ASN A 175 -5.67 -5.53 17.73
N PHE A 176 -4.55 -5.18 18.37
CA PHE A 176 -3.21 -5.25 17.78
C PHE A 176 -2.88 -6.62 17.18
N SER A 177 -3.21 -7.71 17.87
CA SER A 177 -2.86 -9.06 17.42
C SER A 177 -3.50 -9.40 16.08
N ASN A 178 -4.80 -9.12 15.91
CA ASN A 178 -5.46 -9.34 14.63
C ASN A 178 -4.98 -8.39 13.54
N THR A 179 -4.72 -7.12 13.86
CA THR A 179 -4.15 -6.15 12.91
C THR A 179 -2.79 -6.60 12.38
N MET A 180 -1.89 -7.04 13.27
CA MET A 180 -0.57 -7.54 12.88
C MET A 180 -0.65 -8.88 12.17
N GLY A 181 -1.59 -9.76 12.56
CA GLY A 181 -1.87 -11.00 11.86
C GLY A 181 -2.31 -10.76 10.41
N LEU A 182 -3.24 -9.82 10.19
CA LEU A 182 -3.66 -9.41 8.84
C LEU A 182 -2.47 -8.89 8.03
N ASN A 183 -1.65 -8.01 8.61
CA ASN A 183 -0.47 -7.46 7.94
C ASN A 183 0.53 -8.56 7.55
N PHE A 184 0.80 -9.50 8.45
CA PHE A 184 1.71 -10.60 8.20
C PHE A 184 1.21 -11.51 7.08
N ILE A 185 -0.04 -11.99 7.17
CA ILE A 185 -0.65 -12.85 6.15
C ILE A 185 -0.66 -12.13 4.79
N SER A 186 -1.07 -10.85 4.77
CA SER A 186 -1.09 -10.03 3.56
C SER A 186 0.30 -9.89 2.94
N ALA A 187 1.31 -9.56 3.74
CA ALA A 187 2.67 -9.41 3.27
C ALA A 187 3.21 -10.73 2.70
N THR A 188 3.03 -11.85 3.39
CA THR A 188 3.48 -13.17 2.92
C THR A 188 2.81 -13.55 1.60
N CYS A 189 1.48 -13.42 1.52
CA CYS A 189 0.70 -13.75 0.32
C CYS A 189 1.07 -12.87 -0.88
N LEU A 190 1.12 -11.55 -0.69
CA LEU A 190 1.41 -10.62 -1.79
C LEU A 190 2.85 -10.71 -2.25
N ASN A 191 3.82 -10.81 -1.33
CA ASN A 191 5.22 -11.02 -1.72
C ASN A 191 5.37 -12.36 -2.46
N GLY A 192 4.75 -13.43 -1.97
CA GLY A 192 4.75 -14.73 -2.66
C GLY A 192 4.22 -14.63 -4.09
N PHE A 193 3.09 -13.95 -4.28
CA PHE A 193 2.53 -13.70 -5.61
C PHE A 193 3.47 -12.86 -6.50
N PHE A 194 3.98 -11.73 -6.02
CA PHE A 194 4.84 -10.86 -6.84
C PHE A 194 6.20 -11.48 -7.14
N ILE A 195 6.75 -12.31 -6.24
CA ILE A 195 7.95 -13.11 -6.51
C ILE A 195 7.67 -14.15 -7.60
N TYR A 196 6.57 -14.90 -7.50
CA TYR A 196 6.14 -15.83 -8.54
C TYR A 196 5.96 -15.11 -9.89
N PHE A 197 5.22 -14.00 -9.89
CA PHE A 197 4.97 -13.19 -11.07
C PHE A 197 6.27 -12.68 -11.70
N PHE A 198 7.21 -12.22 -10.87
CA PHE A 198 8.54 -11.78 -11.32
C PHE A 198 9.30 -12.91 -12.00
N PHE A 199 9.42 -14.10 -11.40
CA PHE A 199 10.12 -15.23 -12.02
C PHE A 199 9.43 -15.72 -13.29
N ALA A 200 8.10 -15.72 -13.33
CA ALA A 200 7.34 -16.17 -14.49
C ALA A 200 7.44 -15.21 -15.68
N ASN A 201 7.72 -13.91 -15.45
CA ASN A 201 7.81 -12.88 -16.49
C ASN A 201 9.22 -12.33 -16.71
N SER A 202 10.20 -12.76 -15.94
CA SER A 202 11.60 -12.36 -16.11
C SER A 202 12.42 -13.51 -16.68
N HIS A 203 13.41 -13.19 -17.51
CA HIS A 203 14.34 -14.17 -18.05
C HIS A 203 15.36 -14.69 -17.01
N VAL A 204 15.21 -14.33 -15.73
CA VAL A 204 16.20 -14.55 -14.66
C VAL A 204 16.36 -16.03 -14.28
N GLY A 205 15.48 -16.92 -14.74
CA GLY A 205 15.57 -18.37 -14.55
C GLY A 205 15.77 -19.21 -15.83
N GLN A 206 15.88 -18.58 -16.99
CA GLN A 206 15.98 -19.29 -18.29
C GLN A 206 17.42 -19.57 -18.74
N TYR A 207 18.42 -19.18 -17.93
CA TYR A 207 19.85 -19.35 -18.20
C TYR A 207 20.53 -20.39 -17.30
N PHE A 208 19.75 -21.22 -16.60
CA PHE A 208 20.23 -22.37 -15.83
C PHE A 208 19.64 -23.66 -16.38
#